data_AF-A0A1Q7BUH4-F1
#
_entry.id   AF-A0A1Q7BUH4-F1
#
_cell.length_a   1.000
_cell.length_b   1.000
_cell.length_c   1.000
_cell.angle_alpha   90.00
_cell.angle_beta   90.00
_cell.angle_gamma   90.00
#
_symmetry.space_group_name_H-M   'P 1'
#
loop_
_entity.id
_entity.type
_entity.pdbx_description
1 polymer ?
#
loop_
_entity_poly.entity_id
_entity_poly.type
_entity_poly.pdbx_seq_one_letter_code
_entity_poly.pdbx_strand_id
1 'polypeptide(L)'
;MERATGSRAGTVMQEKIGYCRQKAAECAARAQEAADKDTRELFLRFRNSWLSAAKRYESWAPAAPAEIPQRRPPSFAPEPSTHDWRSRPNDARTDTTAERLGAA
;
A
#
# COMPACT_ATOMS: atom_id res chain seq x y z
N MET A 1 -3.45 -18.33 -23.55
CA MET A 1 -3.42 -18.92 -22.19
C MET A 1 -2.60 -17.99 -21.31
N GLU A 2 -3.23 -17.00 -20.69
CA GLU A 2 -2.59 -16.13 -19.69
C GLU A 2 -3.52 -16.05 -18.48
N ARG A 3 -3.06 -16.57 -17.33
CA ARG A 3 -3.49 -16.25 -15.95
C ARG A 3 -3.03 -17.36 -14.99
N ALA A 4 -1.79 -17.25 -14.50
CA ALA A 4 -1.31 -18.06 -13.38
C ALA A 4 -0.35 -17.31 -12.44
N THR A 5 0.02 -16.07 -12.75
CA THR A 5 1.03 -15.32 -11.98
C THR A 5 0.49 -14.62 -10.74
N GLY A 6 -0.83 -14.42 -10.62
CA GLY A 6 -1.45 -13.76 -9.45
C GLY A 6 -1.43 -14.60 -8.16
N SER A 7 -1.45 -15.93 -8.27
CA SER A 7 -1.58 -16.82 -7.09
C SER A 7 -0.25 -17.01 -6.34
N ARG A 8 0.87 -17.15 -7.07
CA ARG A 8 2.20 -17.42 -6.49
C ARG A 8 2.78 -16.22 -5.74
N ALA A 9 2.57 -15.01 -6.27
CA ALA A 9 3.01 -13.78 -5.60
C ALA A 9 2.24 -13.54 -4.29
N GLY A 10 0.94 -13.79 -4.28
CA GLY A 10 0.10 -13.69 -3.07
C GLY A 10 0.52 -14.66 -1.97
N THR A 11 0.81 -15.92 -2.32
CA THR A 11 1.29 -16.92 -1.36
C THR A 11 2.64 -16.54 -0.75
N VAL A 12 3.60 -16.09 -1.56
CA VAL A 12 4.91 -15.63 -1.07
C VAL A 12 4.77 -14.43 -0.12
N MET A 13 3.85 -13.51 -0.38
CA MET A 13 3.63 -12.37 0.52
C MET A 13 2.99 -12.81 1.85
N GLN A 14 2.06 -13.77 1.83
CA GLN A 14 1.48 -14.32 3.05
C GLN A 14 2.53 -15.04 3.91
N GLU A 15 3.42 -15.81 3.31
CA GLU A 15 4.55 -16.44 4.02
C GLU A 15 5.45 -15.40 4.68
N LYS A 16 5.80 -14.33 3.95
CA LYS A 16 6.60 -13.21 4.49
C LYS A 16 5.91 -12.49 5.65
N ILE A 17 4.60 -12.26 5.55
CA ILE A 17 3.79 -11.68 6.63
C ILE A 17 3.81 -12.61 7.85
N GLY A 18 3.56 -13.91 7.65
CA GLY A 18 3.61 -14.92 8.70
C GLY A 18 4.96 -14.96 9.41
N TYR A 19 6.05 -14.96 8.65
CA TYR A 19 7.41 -14.94 9.19
C TYR A 19 7.68 -13.69 10.04
N CYS A 20 7.28 -12.51 9.57
CA CYS A 20 7.43 -11.28 10.34
C CYS A 20 6.64 -11.33 11.66
N ARG A 21 5.41 -11.84 11.63
CA ARG A 21 4.58 -12.00 12.82
C ARG A 21 5.19 -13.00 13.80
N GLN A 22 5.74 -14.11 13.32
CA GLN A 22 6.47 -15.08 14.14
C GLN A 22 7.67 -14.42 14.83
N LYS A 23 8.52 -13.69 14.09
CA LYS A 23 9.68 -13.01 14.68
C LYS A 23 9.30 -11.91 15.68
N ALA A 24 8.19 -11.22 15.44
CA ALA A 24 7.64 -10.29 16.42
C ALA A 24 7.22 -11.01 17.72
N ALA A 25 6.55 -12.16 17.63
CA ALA A 25 6.16 -12.95 18.79
C ALA A 25 7.38 -13.47 19.57
N GLU A 26 8.41 -13.98 18.88
CA GLU A 26 9.68 -14.39 19.51
C GLU A 26 10.34 -13.22 20.28
N CYS A 27 10.36 -12.02 19.70
CA CYS A 27 10.88 -10.83 20.38
C CYS A 27 10.03 -10.46 21.61
N ALA A 28 8.70 -10.59 21.52
CA ALA A 28 7.81 -10.31 22.65
C ALA A 28 8.05 -11.28 23.82
N ALA A 29 8.23 -12.58 23.54
CA ALA A 29 8.57 -13.57 24.56
C ALA A 29 9.91 -13.24 25.24
N ARG A 30 10.96 -12.95 24.46
CA ARG A 30 12.26 -12.55 25.02
C ARG A 30 12.20 -11.26 25.84
N ALA A 31 11.37 -10.29 25.43
CA ALA A 31 11.16 -9.07 26.22
C ALA A 31 10.51 -9.36 27.58
N GLN A 32 9.58 -10.32 27.62
CA GLN A 32 8.91 -10.74 28.85
C GLN A 32 9.86 -11.48 29.81
N GLU A 33 10.78 -12.28 29.26
CA GLU A 33 11.81 -13.00 30.03
C GLU A 33 12.99 -12.11 30.47
N ALA A 34 13.22 -10.98 29.78
CA ALA A 34 14.34 -10.09 30.08
C ALA A 34 14.17 -9.42 31.46
N ALA A 35 15.13 -9.66 32.36
CA ALA A 35 15.21 -9.02 33.67
C ALA A 35 15.68 -7.56 33.57
N ASP A 36 16.62 -7.29 32.65
CA ASP A 36 17.17 -5.96 32.41
C ASP A 36 16.23 -5.09 31.55
N LYS A 37 16.10 -3.82 31.93
CA LYS A 37 15.21 -2.87 31.28
C LYS A 37 15.67 -2.56 29.86
N ASP A 38 16.95 -2.33 29.64
CA ASP A 38 17.47 -1.92 28.34
C ASP A 38 17.37 -3.08 27.33
N THR A 39 17.64 -4.30 27.79
CA THR A 39 17.45 -5.54 27.04
C THR A 39 15.99 -5.76 26.68
N ARG A 40 15.06 -5.54 27.63
CA ARG A 40 13.62 -5.60 27.37
C ARG A 40 13.20 -4.59 26.30
N GLU A 41 13.64 -3.34 26.43
CA GLU A 41 13.35 -2.29 25.46
C GLU A 41 13.90 -2.61 24.06
N LEU A 42 15.11 -3.18 23.98
CA LEU A 42 15.70 -3.61 22.73
C LEU A 42 14.81 -4.63 22.00
N PHE A 43 14.35 -5.66 22.71
CA PHE A 43 13.44 -6.66 22.12
C PHE A 43 12.10 -6.05 21.70
N LEU A 44 11.56 -5.10 22.47
CA LEU A 44 10.35 -4.38 22.08
C LEU A 44 10.53 -3.54 20.80
N ARG A 45 11.70 -2.92 20.61
CA ARG A 45 12.03 -2.19 19.36
C ARG A 45 12.09 -3.17 18.18
N PHE A 46 12.72 -4.32 18.35
CA PHE A 46 12.75 -5.35 17.30
C PHE A 46 11.36 -5.89 16.98
N ARG A 47 10.53 -6.19 17.98
CA ARG A 47 9.12 -6.57 17.79
C ARG A 47 8.40 -5.54 16.90
N ASN A 48 8.50 -4.26 17.24
CA ASN A 48 7.81 -3.20 16.51
C ASN A 48 8.33 -3.05 15.07
N SER A 49 9.63 -3.27 14.85
CA SER A 49 10.22 -3.31 13.51
C SER A 49 9.64 -4.44 12.66
N TRP A 50 9.55 -5.66 13.19
CA TRP A 50 8.95 -6.81 12.51
C TRP A 50 7.47 -6.60 12.17
N LEU A 51 6.69 -6.03 13.10
CA LEU A 51 5.29 -5.70 12.85
C LEU A 51 5.15 -4.63 11.75
N SER A 52 6.06 -3.66 11.72
CA SER A 52 6.08 -2.65 10.66
C SER A 52 6.42 -3.26 9.30
N ALA A 53 7.33 -4.24 9.25
CA ALA A 53 7.63 -5.00 8.05
C ALA A 53 6.42 -5.81 7.55
N ALA A 54 5.69 -6.48 8.46
CA ALA A 54 4.45 -7.18 8.11
C ALA A 54 3.42 -6.25 7.47
N LYS A 55 3.19 -5.06 8.05
CA LYS A 55 2.28 -4.05 7.50
C LYS A 55 2.67 -3.59 6.09
N ARG A 56 3.97 -3.47 5.79
CA ARG A 56 4.44 -3.14 4.44
C ARG A 56 4.09 -4.23 3.44
N TYR A 57 4.22 -5.49 3.82
CA TYR A 57 3.83 -6.61 2.96
C TYR A 57 2.32 -6.71 2.77
N GLU A 58 1.53 -6.41 3.79
CA GLU A 58 0.07 -6.29 3.69
C GLU A 58 -0.33 -5.19 2.71
N SER A 59 0.34 -4.03 2.75
CA SER A 59 0.07 -2.91 1.83
C SER A 59 0.49 -3.16 0.38
N TRP A 60 1.41 -4.11 0.15
CA TRP A 60 1.85 -4.51 -1.18
C TRP A 60 0.98 -5.62 -1.78
N ALA A 61 0.25 -6.38 -0.96
CA ALA A 61 -0.67 -7.38 -1.47
C ALA A 61 -1.70 -6.65 -2.36
N PRO A 62 -1.76 -6.94 -3.67
CA PRO A 62 -2.78 -6.35 -4.52
C PRO A 62 -4.12 -6.71 -3.89
N ALA A 63 -4.97 -5.71 -3.67
CA ALA A 63 -6.32 -5.92 -3.16
C ALA A 63 -6.90 -7.09 -3.95
N ALA A 64 -7.30 -8.16 -3.24
CA ALA A 64 -8.03 -9.25 -3.86
C ALA A 64 -9.12 -8.58 -4.71
N PRO A 65 -9.27 -8.93 -6.00
CA PRO A 65 -10.25 -8.28 -6.85
C PRO A 65 -11.57 -8.38 -6.10
N ALA A 66 -12.06 -7.24 -5.62
CA ALA A 66 -13.35 -7.17 -4.97
C ALA A 66 -14.30 -7.85 -5.96
N GLU A 67 -14.97 -8.92 -5.54
CA GLU A 67 -16.03 -9.49 -6.34
C GLU A 67 -17.02 -8.35 -6.57
N ILE A 68 -16.93 -7.73 -7.74
CA ILE A 68 -17.92 -6.80 -8.23
C ILE A 68 -19.19 -7.65 -8.27
N PRO A 69 -20.21 -7.41 -7.42
CA PRO A 69 -21.47 -8.09 -7.59
C PRO A 69 -21.92 -7.71 -8.98
N GLN A 70 -21.99 -8.69 -9.88
CA GLN A 70 -22.31 -8.54 -11.30
C GLN A 70 -23.37 -7.44 -11.47
N ARG A 71 -22.92 -6.25 -11.85
CA ARG A 71 -23.78 -5.10 -12.07
C ARG A 71 -24.59 -5.46 -13.30
N ARG A 72 -25.83 -5.91 -13.07
CA ARG A 72 -26.83 -6.18 -14.11
C ARG A 72 -26.72 -5.06 -15.16
N PRO A 73 -26.49 -5.37 -16.44
CA PRO A 73 -26.34 -4.31 -17.43
C PRO A 73 -27.67 -3.54 -17.51
N PRO A 74 -27.69 -2.22 -17.29
CA PRO A 74 -28.90 -1.45 -17.53
C PRO A 74 -29.16 -1.48 -19.03
N SER A 75 -30.36 -1.94 -19.39
CA SER A 75 -30.90 -1.90 -20.75
C SER A 75 -30.76 -0.50 -21.32
N PHE A 76 -30.23 -0.42 -22.54
CA PHE A 76 -30.16 0.81 -23.34
C PHE A 76 -31.52 1.51 -23.37
N ALA A 77 -31.55 2.75 -22.91
CA ALA A 77 -32.51 3.75 -23.33
C ALA A 77 -31.73 5.05 -23.56
N PRO A 78 -31.70 5.61 -24.78
CA PRO A 78 -31.07 6.92 -25.02
C PRO A 78 -32.07 8.04 -24.73
N GLU A 79 -31.51 9.24 -24.52
CA GLU A 79 -32.11 10.60 -24.53
C GLU A 79 -32.25 11.31 -23.17
N PRO A 80 -32.23 12.65 -23.13
CA PRO A 80 -31.32 13.56 -23.81
C PRO A 80 -30.58 14.48 -22.81
N SER A 81 -29.46 15.02 -23.26
CA SER A 81 -28.64 16.01 -22.57
C SER A 81 -29.45 17.25 -22.13
N THR A 82 -29.17 17.76 -20.93
CA THR A 82 -29.09 19.20 -20.62
C THR A 82 -28.67 19.37 -19.17
N HIS A 83 -27.39 19.67 -18.94
CA HIS A 83 -26.98 20.80 -18.09
C HIS A 83 -25.46 20.94 -18.13
N ASP A 84 -25.06 21.79 -19.08
CA ASP A 84 -23.82 22.55 -19.13
C ASP A 84 -23.84 23.53 -17.94
N TRP A 85 -22.96 23.39 -16.94
CA TRP A 85 -22.99 24.34 -15.81
C TRP A 85 -21.66 24.80 -15.24
N ARG A 86 -20.49 24.52 -15.82
CA ARG A 86 -19.29 25.31 -15.43
C ARG A 86 -18.15 25.19 -16.42
N SER A 87 -18.15 26.13 -17.36
CA SER A 87 -17.01 26.91 -17.81
C SER A 87 -15.66 26.55 -17.17
N ARG A 88 -14.74 26.04 -18.00
CA ARG A 88 -13.28 26.27 -17.92
C ARG A 88 -13.01 27.80 -18.01
N PRO A 89 -11.79 28.36 -17.82
CA PRO A 89 -10.47 27.72 -17.71
C PRO A 89 -9.56 28.33 -16.62
N ASN A 90 -8.45 27.66 -16.29
CA ASN A 90 -7.20 28.42 -16.16
C ASN A 90 -5.99 27.53 -16.45
N ASP A 91 -5.26 27.95 -17.48
CA ASP A 91 -3.89 27.58 -17.76
C ASP A 91 -2.98 27.97 -16.60
N ALA A 92 -2.21 27.02 -16.10
CA ALA A 92 -0.96 27.31 -15.41
C ALA A 92 0.01 26.16 -15.67
N ARG A 93 0.38 26.02 -16.94
CA ARG A 93 1.63 25.38 -17.34
C ARG A 93 2.77 26.28 -16.88
N THR A 94 3.19 26.11 -15.63
CA THR A 94 4.40 26.76 -15.10
C THR A 94 5.60 25.88 -15.43
N ASP A 95 6.05 25.98 -16.68
CA ASP A 95 7.46 25.77 -17.00
C ASP A 95 8.24 26.89 -16.28
N THR A 96 9.04 26.53 -15.28
CA THR A 96 10.02 27.44 -14.68
C THR A 96 11.31 26.67 -14.48
N THR A 97 12.03 26.47 -15.58
CA THR A 97 13.47 26.20 -15.54
C THR A 97 14.16 27.54 -15.26
N ALA A 98 14.57 27.71 -14.01
CA ALA A 98 15.50 28.75 -13.62
C ALA A 98 16.92 28.30 -13.96
N GLU A 99 17.42 28.64 -15.14
CA GLU A 99 18.87 28.75 -15.35
C GLU A 99 19.22 30.21 -15.60
N ARG A 100 19.95 30.75 -14.62
CA ARG A 100 20.44 32.13 -14.55
C ARG A 100 21.76 32.21 -15.31
N LEU A 101 21.82 33.15 -16.24
CA LEU A 101 23.01 33.62 -16.95
C LEU A 101 24.06 34.25 -16.00
N GLY A 102 25.34 34.19 -16.41
CA GLY A 102 26.40 35.12 -16.00
C GLY A 102 27.61 34.40 -15.40
N ALA A 103 28.69 34.12 -16.14
CA ALA A 103 29.70 35.07 -16.61
C ALA A 103 30.43 35.79 -15.46
N ALA A 104 31.67 35.37 -15.22
CA ALA A 104 32.78 36.19 -14.77
C ALA A 104 34.02 35.72 -15.52
#